data_AF-A0A7L0V9A2-F1
#
_entry.id   AF-A0A7L0V9A2-F1
#
_cell.length_a   1.000
_cell.length_b   1.000
_cell.length_c   1.000
_cell.angle_alpha   90.00
_cell.angle_beta   90.00
_cell.angle_gamma   90.00
#
_symmetry.space_group_name_H-M   'P 1'
#
loop_
_entity.id
_entity.type
_entity.pdbx_description
1 polymer ?
#
loop_
_entity_poly.entity_id
_entity_poly.type
_entity_poly.pdbx_seq_one_letter_code
_entity_poly.pdbx_strand_id
1 'polypeptide(L)' 'HTDERPFRCPVCGNGFNDNSTLIAHRRIHSGERPYKCPQCGKSFSYSSHLTRHKRSH' A
#
# COMPACT_ATOMS: atom_id res chain seq x y z
N HIS A 1 5.98 -20.94 17.10
CA HIS A 1 5.71 -20.05 15.94
C HIS A 1 4.22 -20.07 15.68
N THR A 2 3.46 -19.26 16.41
CA THR A 2 2.05 -18.98 16.09
C THR A 2 2.05 -17.94 14.98
N ASP A 3 1.82 -18.36 13.73
CA ASP A 3 1.60 -17.47 12.58
C ASP A 3 0.18 -16.87 12.67
N GLU A 4 -0.15 -16.30 13.82
CA GLU A 4 -1.42 -15.62 14.01
C GLU A 4 -1.34 -14.30 13.26
N ARG A 5 -1.91 -14.32 12.06
CA ARG A 5 -2.18 -13.14 11.24
C ARG A 5 -3.64 -12.75 11.41
N PRO A 6 -3.99 -12.00 12.48
CA PRO A 6 -5.38 -11.68 12.79
C PRO A 6 -6.04 -10.81 11.70
N PHE A 7 -5.24 -10.05 10.94
CA PHE A 7 -5.75 -9.15 9.91
C PHE A 7 -5.75 -9.84 8.56
N ARG A 8 -6.89 -10.39 8.14
CA ARG A 8 -7.05 -11.04 6.84
C ARG A 8 -7.68 -10.12 5.81
N CYS A 9 -7.18 -10.20 4.58
CA CYS A 9 -7.79 -9.53 3.44
C CYS A 9 -9.08 -10.24 3.04
N PRO A 10 -10.23 -9.55 2.99
CA PRO A 10 -11.49 -10.18 2.58
C PRO A 10 -11.56 -10.50 1.07
N VAL A 11 -10.65 -9.93 0.26
CA VAL A 11 -10.64 -10.11 -1.20
C VAL A 11 -9.83 -11.34 -1.61
N CYS A 12 -8.64 -11.53 -1.03
CA CYS A 12 -7.72 -12.62 -1.42
C CYS A 12 -7.32 -13.54 -0.26
N GLY A 13 -7.82 -13.32 0.95
CA GLY A 13 -7.54 -14.17 2.12
C GLY A 13 -6.16 -13.98 2.75
N ASN A 14 -5.29 -13.14 2.19
CA ASN A 14 -3.94 -12.90 2.73
C ASN A 14 -3.99 -12.38 4.17
N GLY A 15 -3.25 -13.03 5.07
CA GLY A 15 -3.08 -12.61 6.45
C GLY A 15 -1.92 -11.62 6.62
N PHE A 16 -2.12 -10.64 7.49
CA PHE A 16 -1.15 -9.66 7.94
C PHE A 16 -1.09 -9.60 9.46
N ASN A 17 0.07 -9.22 10.00
CA ASN A 17 0.30 -9.08 11.43
C ASN A 17 -0.16 -7.71 11.97
N ASP A 18 -0.43 -6.77 11.08
CA ASP A 18 -0.82 -5.41 11.41
C ASP A 18 -1.93 -4.90 10.48
N ASN A 19 -2.85 -4.12 11.04
CA ASN A 19 -3.99 -3.56 10.33
C ASN A 19 -3.55 -2.52 9.29
N SER A 20 -2.52 -1.72 9.58
CA SER A 20 -2.02 -0.71 8.63
C SER A 20 -1.47 -1.39 7.37
N THR A 21 -0.80 -2.52 7.53
CA THR A 21 -0.33 -3.35 6.42
C THR A 21 -1.50 -3.93 5.62
N LEU A 22 -2.55 -4.42 6.27
CA LEU A 22 -3.77 -4.87 5.59
C LEU A 22 -4.44 -3.73 4.81
N ILE A 23 -4.61 -2.55 5.40
CA ILE A 23 -5.21 -1.38 4.75
C ILE A 23 -4.38 -0.96 3.53
N ALA A 24 -3.06 -0.92 3.65
CA ALA A 24 -2.20 -0.57 2.54
C ALA A 24 -2.23 -1.64 1.43
N HIS A 25 -2.30 -2.92 1.81
CA HIS A 25 -2.52 -4.02 0.88
C HIS A 25 -3.84 -3.87 0.12
N ARG A 26 -4.94 -3.47 0.77
CA ARG A 26 -6.24 -3.28 0.09
C ARG A 26 -6.17 -2.28 -1.08
N ARG A 27 -5.22 -1.34 -1.08
CA ARG A 27 -5.02 -0.40 -2.19
C ARG A 27 -4.61 -1.09 -3.49
N ILE A 28 -4.06 -2.30 -3.45
CA ILE A 28 -3.76 -3.06 -4.67
C ILE A 28 -5.04 -3.55 -5.37
N HIS A 29 -6.10 -3.82 -4.59
CA HIS A 29 -7.38 -4.30 -5.11
C HIS A 29 -8.24 -3.13 -5.59
N SER A 30 -8.25 -2.01 -4.86
CA SER A 30 -8.99 -0.81 -5.27
C SER A 30 -8.29 -0.01 -6.38
N GLY A 31 -7.00 -0.24 -6.61
CA GLY A 31 -6.19 0.58 -7.51
C GLY A 31 -5.98 2.01 -6.98
N GLU A 32 -6.29 2.27 -5.70
CA GLU A 32 -6.13 3.61 -5.12
C GLU A 32 -4.65 4.00 -5.05
N ARG A 33 -4.38 5.21 -5.55
CA ARG A 33 -3.05 5.82 -5.58
C ARG A 33 -3.13 7.24 -5.03
N PRO A 34 -3.30 7.41 -3.71
CA PRO A 34 -3.54 8.71 -3.11
C PRO A 34 -2.33 9.65 -3.20
N TYR A 35 -1.12 9.11 -3.42
CA TYR A 35 0.11 9.90 -3.44
C TYR A 35 0.47 10.33 -4.86
N LYS A 36 0.05 11.54 -5.26
CA LYS A 36 0.36 12.10 -6.58
C LYS A 36 1.65 12.92 -6.56
N CYS A 37 2.49 12.74 -7.57
CA CYS A 37 3.66 13.57 -7.81
C CYS A 37 3.24 14.93 -8.39
N PRO A 38 3.58 16.06 -7.75
CA PRO A 38 3.19 17.38 -8.24
C PRO A 38 3.96 17.81 -9.51
N GLN A 39 5.16 17.27 -9.77
CA GLN A 39 5.95 17.64 -10.94
C GLN A 39 5.48 16.95 -12.23
N CYS A 40 5.25 15.63 -12.20
CA CYS A 40 4.90 14.86 -13.40
C CYS A 40 3.51 14.23 -13.37
N GLY A 41 2.73 14.44 -12.31
CA GLY A 41 1.37 13.92 -12.17
C GLY A 41 1.25 12.41 -11.91
N LYS A 42 2.35 11.65 -11.85
CA LYS A 42 2.33 10.21 -11.56
C LYS A 42 1.84 9.93 -10.14
N SER A 43 0.90 9.00 -9.99
CA SER A 43 0.35 8.60 -8.69
C SER A 43 0.97 7.29 -8.17
N PHE A 44 1.02 7.13 -6.85
CA PHE A 44 1.57 5.97 -6.14
C PHE A 44 0.65 5.52 -5.00
N SER A 45 0.66 4.22 -4.70
CA SER A 45 -0.13 3.64 -3.59
C SER A 45 0.52 3.82 -2.21
N TYR A 46 1.81 4.16 -2.17
CA TYR A 46 2.61 4.33 -0.96
C TYR A 46 3.39 5.63 -0.98
N SER A 47 3.47 6.30 0.18
CA SER A 47 4.23 7.55 0.35
C SER A 47 5.73 7.34 0.12
N SER A 48 6.28 6.22 0.59
CA SER A 48 7.69 5.85 0.38
C SER A 48 8.04 5.76 -1.11
N HIS A 49 7.14 5.23 -1.93
CA HIS A 49 7.32 5.17 -3.38
C HIS A 49 7.31 6.55 -4.02
N LEU A 50 6.37 7.43 -3.61
CA LEU A 50 6.36 8.83 -4.05
C LEU A 50 7.65 9.54 -3.64
N THR A 51 8.11 9.40 -2.40
CA THR A 51 9.33 10.04 -1.90
C THR A 51 10.56 9.58 -2.68
N ARG A 52 10.69 8.27 -2.93
CA ARG A 52 11.78 7.74 -3.77
C ARG A 52 11.70 8.26 -5.19
N HIS A 53 10.51 8.28 -5.79
CA HIS A 53 10.29 8.82 -7.12
C HIS A 53 10.65 10.31 -7.22
N LYS A 54 10.32 11.12 -6.21
CA LYS A 54 10.69 12.54 -6.17
C LYS A 54 12.20 12.77 -6.26
N ARG A 55 13.03 11.81 -5.82
CA ARG A 55 14.50 11.89 -5.90
C ARG A 55 15.05 11.53 -7.28
N SER A 56 14.24 10.92 -8.15
CA SER A 56 14.66 10.55 -9.51
C SER A 56 14.24 11.59 -10.55
N HIS A 57 13.62 12.68 -10.12
CA HIS A 57 13.49 13.88 -10.94
C HIS A 57 14.81 14.62 -10.94
#